data_AF-A0A974SBM4-F1
#
_entry.id   AF-A0A974SBM4-F1
#
_cell.length_a   1.000
_cell.length_b   1.000
_cell.length_c   1.000
_cell.angle_alpha   90.00
_cell.angle_beta   90.00
_cell.angle_gamma   90.00
#
_symmetry.space_group_name_H-M   'P 1'
#
loop_
_entity.id
_entity.type
_entity.pdbx_description
1 polymer ?
#
loop_
_entity_poly.entity_id
_entity_poly.type
_entity_poly.pdbx_seq_one_letter_code
_entity_poly.pdbx_strand_id
1 'polypeptide(L)'
;MVCVGGSAGGLDAYIRLLQNLPADLGVAIVIVNHLRTVATRLHEILPRYTSMPVELISERLDVRPNCVFIIPEKRDLHVLNGEFRLKPISKPWGWPDVITVFLRSLTENWSGQLIAVIVSGYDGDGRPRCAA
;
A
#
# COMPACT_ATOMS: atom_id res chain seq x y z
N MET A 1 -6.48 -9.11 6.42
CA MET A 1 -5.76 -8.29 5.43
C MET A 1 -5.15 -7.10 6.15
N VAL A 2 -3.92 -6.73 5.81
CA VAL A 2 -3.24 -5.55 6.35
C VAL A 2 -3.02 -4.56 5.22
N CYS A 3 -3.64 -3.38 5.30
CA CYS A 3 -3.40 -2.27 4.38
C CYS A 3 -2.38 -1.32 4.99
N VAL A 4 -1.31 -1.01 4.27
CA VAL A 4 -0.26 -0.10 4.71
C VAL A 4 -0.16 1.03 3.71
N GLY A 5 -0.34 2.29 4.12
CA GLY A 5 -0.22 3.44 3.19
C GLY A 5 0.48 4.65 3.77
N GLY A 6 1.15 5.43 2.91
CA GLY A 6 1.91 6.63 3.32
C GLY A 6 2.35 7.53 2.17
N SER A 7 2.84 8.75 2.51
CA SER A 7 3.00 9.87 1.55
C SER A 7 4.43 10.24 1.12
N ALA A 8 5.47 10.06 1.95
CA ALA A 8 6.83 10.52 1.57
C ALA A 8 8.04 9.86 2.24
N GLY A 9 7.86 9.10 3.34
CA GLY A 9 8.94 8.36 4.01
C GLY A 9 8.88 6.84 3.85
N GLY A 10 8.09 6.36 2.88
CA GLY A 10 7.52 5.01 2.90
C GLY A 10 8.51 3.85 2.74
N LEU A 11 9.54 3.97 1.90
CA LEU A 11 10.38 2.81 1.57
C LEU A 11 11.08 2.22 2.80
N ASP A 12 11.75 3.04 3.61
CA ASP A 12 12.42 2.56 4.83
C ASP A 12 11.42 2.00 5.85
N ALA A 13 10.25 2.63 5.98
CA ALA A 13 9.18 2.13 6.84
C ALA A 13 8.62 0.78 6.36
N TYR A 14 8.42 0.60 5.05
CA TYR A 14 7.98 -0.67 4.46
C TYR A 14 9.04 -1.75 4.60
N ILE A 15 10.32 -1.42 4.38
CA ILE A 15 11.43 -2.36 4.58
C ILE A 15 11.47 -2.82 6.04
N ARG A 16 11.49 -1.88 7.00
CA ARG A 16 11.50 -2.21 8.43
C ARG A 16 10.29 -3.04 8.83
N LEU A 17 9.10 -2.71 8.32
CA LEU A 17 7.90 -3.49 8.58
C LEU A 17 8.08 -4.92 8.07
N LEU A 18 8.42 -5.09 6.79
CA LEU A 18 8.52 -6.39 6.15
C LEU A 18 9.66 -7.26 6.70
N GLN A 19 10.77 -6.66 7.13
CA GLN A 19 11.88 -7.38 7.77
C GLN A 19 11.52 -7.96 9.14
N ASN A 20 10.56 -7.35 9.84
CA ASN A 20 10.11 -7.79 11.16
C ASN A 20 8.87 -8.69 11.10
N LEU A 21 8.33 -8.96 9.90
CA LEU A 21 7.16 -9.82 9.73
C LEU A 21 7.57 -11.23 9.26
N PRO A 22 7.07 -12.30 9.91
CA PRO A 22 7.33 -13.65 9.46
C PRO A 22 6.58 -13.93 8.15
N ALA A 23 7.16 -14.74 7.26
CA ALA A 23 6.59 -15.00 5.93
C ALA A 23 5.29 -15.81 5.95
N ASP A 24 4.99 -16.51 7.05
CA ASP A 24 3.84 -17.38 7.26
C ASP A 24 2.75 -16.76 8.16
N LEU A 25 2.71 -15.43 8.25
CA LEU A 25 1.80 -14.66 9.10
C LEU A 25 0.29 -14.95 8.87
N GLY A 26 -0.07 -15.58 7.75
CA GLY A 26 -1.44 -15.93 7.39
C GLY A 26 -2.26 -14.75 6.87
N VAL A 27 -1.61 -13.62 6.55
CA VAL A 27 -2.28 -12.39 6.12
C VAL A 27 -1.75 -11.89 4.77
N ALA A 28 -2.63 -11.30 3.97
CA ALA A 28 -2.25 -10.52 2.80
C ALA A 28 -1.88 -9.09 3.23
N ILE A 29 -0.73 -8.59 2.78
CA ILE A 29 -0.25 -7.22 3.02
C ILE A 29 -0.45 -6.42 1.74
N VAL A 30 -1.09 -5.27 1.80
CA VAL A 30 -1.36 -4.39 0.66
C VAL A 30 -0.71 -3.04 0.90
N ILE A 31 0.24 -2.66 0.06
CA ILE A 31 0.98 -1.40 0.15
C ILE A 31 0.38 -0.37 -0.82
N VAL A 32 -0.11 0.73 -0.27
CA VAL A 32 -0.74 1.84 -0.99
C VAL A 32 0.10 3.10 -0.84
N ASN A 33 0.90 3.44 -1.86
CA ASN A 33 1.82 4.59 -1.82
C ASN A 33 1.28 5.77 -2.65
N HIS A 34 1.41 7.01 -2.15
CA HIS A 34 1.02 8.23 -2.87
C HIS A 34 2.13 8.86 -3.73
N LEU A 35 3.39 8.47 -3.52
CA LEU A 35 4.52 9.17 -4.14
C LEU A 35 4.48 9.11 -5.66
N ARG A 36 4.14 10.23 -6.30
CA ARG A 36 4.03 10.39 -7.77
C ARG A 36 5.34 10.25 -8.53
N THR A 37 6.48 10.18 -7.84
CA THR A 37 7.81 10.27 -8.49
C THR A 37 8.67 9.00 -8.29
N VAL A 38 8.32 8.12 -7.34
CA VAL A 38 9.11 6.91 -6.99
C VAL A 38 8.26 5.63 -7.08
N ALA A 39 7.13 5.68 -7.79
CA ALA A 39 6.10 4.66 -7.68
C ALA A 39 6.38 3.35 -8.43
N THR A 40 7.49 3.19 -9.17
CA THR A 40 7.53 2.09 -10.15
C THR A 40 8.46 0.93 -9.83
N ARG A 41 9.15 0.87 -8.68
CA ARG A 41 10.06 -0.25 -8.36
C ARG A 41 9.96 -0.86 -6.97
N LEU A 42 8.93 -0.52 -6.18
CA LEU A 42 8.74 -1.18 -4.88
C LEU A 42 8.63 -2.70 -5.01
N HIS A 43 7.97 -3.19 -6.06
CA HIS A 43 7.84 -4.62 -6.33
C HIS A 43 9.17 -5.28 -6.72
N GLU A 44 10.18 -4.51 -7.15
CA GLU A 44 11.52 -5.00 -7.46
C GLU A 44 12.47 -4.89 -6.24
N ILE A 45 12.24 -3.91 -5.37
CA ILE A 45 13.10 -3.60 -4.22
C ILE A 45 12.70 -4.43 -3.00
N LEU A 46 11.41 -4.45 -2.66
CA LEU A 46 10.90 -5.12 -1.46
C LEU A 46 11.17 -6.63 -1.41
N PRO A 47 11.20 -7.41 -2.52
CA PRO A 47 11.60 -8.81 -2.48
C PRO A 47 12.98 -9.06 -1.85
N ARG A 48 13.86 -8.06 -1.82
CA ARG A 48 15.19 -8.18 -1.18
C ARG A 48 15.13 -8.16 0.35
N TYR A 49 14.00 -7.75 0.91
CA TYR A 49 13.83 -7.48 2.35
C TYR A 49 12.74 -8.34 2.99
N THR A 50 12.09 -9.24 2.24
CA THR A 50 11.10 -10.18 2.75
C THR A 50 11.19 -11.50 2.02
N SER A 51 10.79 -12.59 2.69
CA SER A 51 10.60 -13.90 2.06
C SER A 51 9.19 -14.09 1.49
N MET A 52 8.27 -13.15 1.73
CA MET A 52 6.94 -13.17 1.10
C MET A 52 7.06 -12.80 -0.39
N PRO A 53 6.32 -13.47 -1.30
CA PRO A 53 6.20 -13.01 -2.67
C PRO A 53 5.64 -11.58 -2.70
N VAL A 54 6.31 -10.71 -3.46
CA VAL A 54 5.88 -9.33 -3.70
C VAL A 54 5.37 -9.22 -5.12
N GLU A 55 4.11 -8.84 -5.28
CA GLU A 55 3.43 -8.80 -6.58
C GLU A 55 2.78 -7.43 -6.81
N LEU A 56 2.90 -6.94 -8.04
CA LEU A 56 2.12 -5.78 -8.48
C LEU A 56 0.68 -6.22 -8.70
N ILE A 57 -0.29 -5.50 -8.12
CA ILE A 57 -1.70 -5.85 -8.27
C ILE A 57 -2.10 -5.69 -9.74
N SER A 58 -2.66 -6.76 -10.30
CA SER A 58 -3.32 -6.78 -11.60
C SER A 58 -4.84 -6.89 -11.46
N GLU A 59 -5.56 -6.62 -12.53
CA GLU A 59 -7.01 -6.82 -12.59
C GLU A 59 -7.34 -8.30 -12.34
N ARG A 60 -8.32 -8.59 -11.47
CA ARG A 60 -8.75 -9.94 -11.09
C ARG A 60 -7.64 -10.77 -10.42
N LEU A 61 -6.78 -10.13 -9.64
CA LEU A 61 -5.76 -10.84 -8.88
C LEU A 61 -6.34 -11.37 -7.57
N ASP A 62 -6.19 -12.65 -7.30
CA ASP A 62 -6.64 -13.25 -6.04
C ASP A 62 -5.87 -12.71 -4.83
N VAL A 63 -6.61 -12.37 -3.78
CA VAL A 63 -6.03 -12.02 -2.47
C VAL A 63 -5.52 -13.30 -1.82
N ARG A 64 -4.19 -13.46 -1.81
CA ARG A 64 -3.52 -14.62 -1.19
C ARG A 64 -2.86 -14.24 0.13
N PRO A 65 -2.97 -15.06 1.19
CA PRO A 65 -2.22 -14.85 2.41
C PRO A 65 -0.71 -14.98 2.14
N ASN A 66 0.11 -14.46 3.04
CA ASN A 66 1.58 -14.53 2.95
C ASN A 66 2.16 -13.84 1.72
N CYS A 67 1.42 -12.92 1.12
CA CYS A 67 1.82 -12.18 -0.07
C CYS A 67 1.78 -10.67 0.21
N VAL A 68 2.73 -9.96 -0.39
CA VAL A 68 2.80 -8.49 -0.38
C VAL A 68 2.32 -7.99 -1.74
N PHE A 69 1.26 -7.20 -1.73
CA PHE A 69 0.64 -6.65 -2.92
C PHE A 69 0.90 -5.16 -3.01
N ILE A 70 1.22 -4.67 -4.21
CA ILE A 70 1.52 -3.25 -4.44
C ILE A 70 0.49 -2.68 -5.41
N ILE A 71 -0.13 -1.56 -5.02
CA ILE A 71 -1.07 -0.86 -5.88
C ILE A 71 -0.35 -0.27 -7.11
N PRO A 72 -0.88 -0.44 -8.34
CA PRO A 72 -0.35 0.23 -9.51
C PRO A 72 -0.64 1.72 -9.50
N GLU A 73 0.20 2.50 -10.20
CA GLU A 73 0.00 3.93 -10.38
C GLU A 73 -1.32 4.24 -11.11
N LYS A 74 -1.95 5.36 -10.74
CA LYS A 74 -3.11 5.93 -11.44
C LYS A 74 -4.34 5.01 -11.52
N ARG A 75 -4.54 4.13 -10.53
CA ARG A 75 -5.70 3.24 -10.42
C ARG A 75 -6.34 3.32 -9.04
N ASP A 76 -7.66 3.21 -9.00
CA ASP A 76 -8.41 2.97 -7.77
C ASP A 76 -8.45 1.46 -7.51
N LEU A 77 -8.15 1.05 -6.28
CA LEU A 77 -8.14 -0.35 -5.89
C LEU A 77 -9.42 -0.70 -5.14
N HIS A 78 -10.05 -1.79 -5.56
CA HIS A 78 -11.22 -2.39 -4.95
C HIS A 78 -10.98 -3.86 -4.64
N VAL A 79 -11.75 -4.41 -3.73
CA VAL A 79 -11.84 -5.85 -3.49
C VAL A 79 -13.26 -6.30 -3.72
N LEU A 80 -13.43 -7.40 -4.45
CA LEU A 80 -14.72 -8.03 -4.71
C LEU A 80 -14.52 -9.54 -4.76
N ASN A 81 -15.31 -10.30 -4.00
CA ASN A 81 -15.25 -11.77 -3.95
C ASN A 81 -13.85 -12.36 -3.68
N GLY A 82 -13.02 -11.65 -2.90
CA GLY A 82 -11.64 -12.09 -2.62
C GLY A 82 -10.63 -11.77 -3.72
N GLU A 83 -11.02 -11.03 -4.76
CA GLU A 83 -10.14 -10.58 -5.84
C GLU A 83 -9.91 -9.07 -5.79
N PHE A 84 -8.72 -8.62 -6.17
CA PHE A 84 -8.42 -7.23 -6.45
C PHE A 84 -9.02 -6.80 -7.79
N ARG A 85 -9.68 -5.64 -7.79
CA ARG A 85 -10.29 -4.99 -8.95
C ARG A 85 -9.73 -3.60 -9.10
N LEU A 86 -9.18 -3.32 -10.28
CA LEU A 86 -8.58 -2.04 -10.61
C LEU A 86 -9.58 -1.23 -11.43
N LYS A 87 -9.95 -0.06 -10.93
CA LYS A 87 -10.78 0.88 -11.68
C LYS A 87 -9.95 2.08 -12.15
N PRO A 88 -10.29 2.67 -13.31
CA PRO A 88 -9.80 4.00 -13.65
C PRO A 88 -10.16 4.98 -12.54
N ILE A 89 -9.25 5.88 -12.20
CA ILE A 89 -9.49 6.89 -11.16
C ILE A 89 -10.76 7.67 -11.50
N SER A 90 -11.72 7.63 -10.58
CA SER A 90 -13.05 8.19 -10.78
C SER A 90 -13.17 9.69 -10.47
N LYS A 91 -12.20 10.29 -9.76
CA LYS A 91 -12.21 11.71 -9.35
C LYS A 91 -10.89 12.45 -9.61
N PRO A 92 -10.93 13.79 -9.81
CA PRO A 92 -9.74 14.59 -9.91
C PRO A 92 -9.05 14.74 -8.54
N TRP A 93 -8.05 13.88 -8.31
CA TRP A 93 -6.81 14.10 -7.52
C TRP A 93 -6.89 14.44 -6.02
N GLY A 94 -6.28 13.58 -5.18
CA GLY A 94 -5.77 13.91 -3.83
C GLY A 94 -5.72 12.71 -2.87
N TRP A 95 -4.75 12.67 -1.94
CA TRP A 95 -4.92 11.89 -0.69
C TRP A 95 -6.02 12.58 0.15
N PRO A 96 -6.91 11.83 0.82
CA PRO A 96 -6.87 10.39 1.13
C PRO A 96 -7.69 9.50 0.17
N ASP A 97 -8.04 9.96 -1.03
CA ASP A 97 -9.11 9.33 -1.84
C ASP A 97 -8.81 7.86 -2.20
N VAL A 98 -7.59 7.50 -2.60
CA VAL A 98 -7.26 6.10 -3.01
C VAL A 98 -7.29 5.12 -1.83
N ILE A 99 -6.69 5.48 -0.68
CA ILE A 99 -6.71 4.60 0.51
C ILE A 99 -8.13 4.54 1.10
N THR A 100 -8.86 5.64 1.09
CA THR A 100 -10.26 5.68 1.53
C THR A 100 -11.16 4.85 0.62
N VAL A 101 -11.00 4.91 -0.70
CA VAL A 101 -11.74 4.08 -1.66
C VAL A 101 -11.45 2.60 -1.43
N PHE A 102 -10.19 2.23 -1.22
CA PHE A 102 -9.82 0.84 -0.95
C PHE A 102 -10.40 0.34 0.38
N LEU A 103 -10.22 1.10 1.47
CA LEU A 103 -10.76 0.75 2.78
C LEU A 103 -12.29 0.63 2.74
N ARG A 104 -12.98 1.53 2.02
CA ARG A 104 -14.43 1.44 1.83
C ARG A 104 -14.82 0.17 1.06
N SER A 105 -14.11 -0.14 -0.02
CA SER A 105 -14.35 -1.37 -0.77
C SER A 105 -14.15 -2.61 0.10
N LEU A 106 -13.16 -2.60 0.99
CA LEU A 106 -12.93 -3.70 1.93
C LEU A 106 -14.05 -3.81 2.96
N THR A 107 -14.50 -2.71 3.55
CA THR A 107 -15.61 -2.75 4.52
C THR A 107 -16.91 -3.29 3.91
N GLU A 108 -17.11 -3.08 2.60
CA GLU A 108 -18.30 -3.55 1.89
C GLU A 108 -18.19 -5.01 1.40
N ASN A 109 -16.98 -5.49 1.08
CA ASN A 109 -16.79 -6.76 0.34
C ASN A 109 -15.88 -7.78 1.02
N TRP A 110 -15.29 -7.46 2.17
CA TRP A 110 -14.38 -8.33 2.91
C TRP A 110 -14.94 -8.65 4.30
N SER A 111 -15.16 -9.94 4.57
CA SER A 111 -15.70 -10.45 5.84
C SER A 111 -14.63 -10.81 6.88
N GLY A 112 -13.35 -10.81 6.49
CA GLY A 112 -12.24 -11.13 7.39
C GLY A 112 -11.74 -9.93 8.21
N GLN A 113 -10.78 -10.17 9.10
CA GLN A 113 -10.14 -9.09 9.86
C GLN A 113 -9.35 -8.15 8.93
N LEU A 114 -9.52 -6.85 9.16
CA LEU A 114 -8.83 -5.78 8.45
C LEU A 114 -8.04 -4.93 9.44
N ILE A 115 -6.77 -4.68 9.11
CA ILE A 115 -5.89 -3.75 9.83
C ILE A 115 -5.43 -2.70 8.83
N ALA A 116 -5.64 -1.42 9.12
CA ALA A 116 -5.15 -0.31 8.32
C ALA A 116 -4.04 0.44 9.08
N VAL A 117 -2.86 0.52 8.47
CA VAL A 117 -1.68 1.21 9.00
C VAL A 117 -1.42 2.40 8.10
N ILE A 118 -1.63 3.61 8.63
CA ILE A 118 -1.36 4.86 7.92
C ILE A 118 -0.07 5.45 8.46
N VAL A 119 0.97 5.47 7.62
CA VAL A 119 2.28 6.02 7.94
C VAL A 119 2.35 7.44 7.38
N SER A 120 2.37 8.44 8.26
CA SER A 120 2.58 9.82 7.85
C SER A 120 4.00 10.00 7.32
N GLY A 121 4.11 10.52 6.09
CA GLY A 121 5.37 11.08 5.61
C GLY A 121 5.59 12.40 6.33
N TYR A 122 6.79 12.59 6.87
CA TYR A 122 7.25 13.86 7.44
C TYR A 122 6.90 15.00 6.47
N ASP A 123 6.01 15.91 6.90
CA ASP A 123 6.02 17.26 6.38
C ASP A 123 7.45 17.75 6.58
N GLY A 124 8.14 18.05 5.49
CA GLY A 124 9.30 18.92 5.56
C GLY A 124 8.81 20.27 6.07
N ASP A 125 8.66 20.40 7.39
CA ASP A 125 8.91 21.64 8.11
C ASP A 125 10.40 21.92 7.91
N GLY A 126 10.73 22.35 6.71
CA GLY A 126 11.89 23.16 6.44
C GLY A 126 11.66 24.47 7.15
N ARG A 127 11.82 24.46 8.49
CA ARG A 127 12.23 25.66 9.20
C ARG A 127 13.36 26.25 8.37
N PRO A 128 13.29 27.50 7.91
CA PRO A 128 14.53 28.19 7.61
C PRO A 128 15.36 28.09 8.89
N ARG A 129 16.50 27.41 8.81
CA ARG A 129 17.53 27.56 9.82
C ARG A 129 17.83 29.05 9.85
N CYS A 130 17.38 29.75 10.89
CA CYS A 130 18.06 30.96 11.32
C CYS A 130 19.51 30.57 11.57
N ALA A 131 20.39 30.96 10.66
CA ALA A 131 21.82 30.87 10.83
C ALA A 131 22.41 32.18 10.30
N ALA A 132 22.89 32.99 11.26
CA ALA A 132 23.62 34.24 11.17
C ALA A 132 22.88 35.46 10.60
#